data_AF-A0A3N1H139-F1
#
_entry.id   AF-A0A3N1H139-F1
#
_cell.length_a   1.000
_cell.length_b   1.000
_cell.length_c   1.000
_cell.angle_alpha   90.00
_cell.angle_beta   90.00
_cell.angle_gamma   90.00
#
_symmetry.space_group_name_H-M   'P 1'
#
loop_
_entity.id
_entity.type
_entity.pdbx_description
1 polymer ?
#
loop_
_entity_poly.entity_id
_entity_poly.type
_entity_poly.pdbx_seq_one_letter_code
_entity_poly.pdbx_strand_id
1 'polypeptide(L)'
;MAHGRPSYRFDGDGLRTRRETGGMSLRALAKRCEQHGYRVGDSQLSKIERGLCTPRPGLLRVLARIFNVPTEALLLSATSAA
;
A
#
# COMPACT_ATOMS: atom_id res chain seq x y z
N MET A 1 11.56 -7.21 -18.56
CA MET A 1 11.19 -8.23 -17.53
C MET A 1 9.72 -8.06 -17.22
N ALA A 2 8.87 -8.98 -17.68
CA ALA A 2 7.44 -8.97 -17.36
C ALA A 2 7.26 -9.46 -15.91
N HIS A 3 7.13 -8.53 -14.96
CA HIS A 3 6.73 -8.89 -13.61
C HIS A 3 5.23 -9.21 -13.65
N GLY A 4 4.88 -10.47 -13.41
CA GLY A 4 3.49 -10.93 -13.37
C GLY A 4 2.65 -10.01 -12.46
N ARG A 5 1.42 -9.71 -12.90
CA ARG A 5 0.48 -8.95 -12.08
C ARG A 5 0.28 -9.68 -10.75
N PRO A 6 0.34 -8.99 -9.60
CA PRO A 6 0.04 -9.63 -8.33
C PRO A 6 -1.35 -10.28 -8.35
N SER A 7 -1.47 -11.49 -7.82
CA SER A 7 -2.75 -12.23 -7.75
C SER A 7 -3.70 -11.72 -6.67
N TYR A 8 -3.25 -10.79 -5.82
CA TYR A 8 -4.04 -10.21 -4.74
C TYR A 8 -4.64 -8.86 -5.10
N ARG A 9 -5.76 -8.54 -4.45
CA ARG A 9 -6.38 -7.22 -4.49
C ARG A 9 -5.94 -6.40 -3.29
N PHE A 10 -5.41 -5.23 -3.56
CA PHE A 10 -4.93 -4.31 -2.52
C PHE A 10 -6.01 -3.29 -2.16
N ASP A 11 -6.15 -3.00 -0.87
CA ASP A 11 -7.10 -2.00 -0.37
C ASP A 11 -6.48 -0.59 -0.42
N GLY A 12 -6.59 0.05 -1.58
CA GLY A 12 -6.07 1.39 -1.82
C GLY A 12 -6.75 2.47 -0.97
N ASP A 13 -8.07 2.36 -0.79
CA ASP A 13 -8.85 3.32 0.00
C ASP A 13 -8.53 3.19 1.49
N GLY A 14 -8.47 1.95 2.01
CA GLY A 14 -8.04 1.71 3.38
C GLY A 14 -6.60 2.19 3.66
N LEU A 15 -5.68 2.06 2.68
CA LEU A 15 -4.34 2.65 2.79
C LEU A 15 -4.43 4.18 2.93
N ARG A 16 -5.23 4.83 2.08
CA ARG A 16 -5.43 6.29 2.13
C ARG A 16 -5.97 6.73 3.49
N THR A 17 -7.00 6.07 4.00
CA THR A 17 -7.58 6.36 5.31
C THR A 17 -6.54 6.22 6.42
N ARG A 18 -5.75 5.13 6.43
CA ARG A 18 -4.66 4.93 7.42
C ARG A 18 -3.60 6.02 7.34
N ARG A 19 -3.23 6.44 6.12
CA ARG A 19 -2.27 7.52 5.90
C ARG A 19 -2.81 8.85 6.44
N GLU A 20 -4.05 9.21 6.11
CA GLU A 20 -4.67 10.48 6.49
C GLU A 20 -4.95 10.55 7.99
N THR A 21 -5.45 9.47 8.60
CA THR A 21 -5.65 9.36 10.06
C THR A 21 -4.32 9.42 10.83
N GLY A 22 -3.24 8.91 10.24
CA GLY A 22 -1.88 9.05 10.77
C GLY A 22 -1.24 10.43 10.51
N GLY A 23 -1.96 11.40 9.93
CA GLY A 23 -1.46 12.74 9.64
C GLY A 23 -0.34 12.78 8.58
N MET A 24 -0.20 11.74 7.76
CA MET A 24 0.88 11.64 6.78
C MET A 24 0.46 12.17 5.40
N SER A 25 1.30 13.01 4.81
CA SER A 25 1.21 13.31 3.38
C SER A 25 1.75 12.15 2.55
N LEU A 26 1.42 12.11 1.25
CA LEU A 26 2.00 11.12 0.32
C LEU A 26 3.54 11.19 0.28
N ARG A 27 4.11 12.39 0.33
CA ARG A 27 5.55 12.61 0.41
C ARG A 27 6.15 12.07 1.71
N ALA A 28 5.47 12.25 2.83
CA ALA A 28 5.90 11.71 4.12
C ALA A 28 5.89 10.17 4.09
N LEU A 29 4.83 9.57 3.53
CA LEU A 29 4.74 8.11 3.39
C LEU A 29 5.84 7.56 2.45
N ALA A 30 6.12 8.23 1.34
CA ALA A 30 7.22 7.87 0.43
C ALA A 30 8.58 7.86 1.14
N LYS A 31 8.88 8.93 1.89
CA LYS A 31 10.11 9.03 2.70
C LYS A 31 10.18 7.93 3.75
N ARG A 32 9.06 7.59 4.38
CA ARG A 32 8.99 6.51 5.36
C ARG A 32 9.25 5.15 4.72
N CYS A 33 8.67 4.88 3.55
CA CYS A 33 8.98 3.66 2.79
C CYS A 33 10.48 3.54 2.49
N GLU A 34 11.12 4.64 2.09
CA GLU A 34 12.57 4.69 1.82
C GLU A 34 13.39 4.41 3.10
N GLN A 35 13.01 4.99 4.24
CA GLN A 35 13.61 4.68 5.55
C GLN A 35 13.50 3.20 5.94
N HIS A 36 12.47 2.52 5.46
CA HIS A 36 12.25 1.08 5.64
C HIS A 36 12.87 0.23 4.50
N GLY A 37 13.74 0.82 3.67
CA GLY A 37 14.50 0.12 2.64
C GLY A 37 13.75 -0.10 1.32
N TYR A 38 12.64 0.59 1.09
CA TYR A 38 11.89 0.49 -0.17
C TYR A 38 11.62 1.86 -0.78
N ARG A 39 12.34 2.19 -1.85
CA ARG A 39 12.15 3.44 -2.58
C ARG A 39 10.86 3.40 -3.41
N VAL A 40 9.95 4.34 -3.14
CA VAL A 40 8.70 4.56 -3.87
C VAL A 40 8.40 6.05 -3.92
N GLY A 41 7.87 6.55 -5.05
CA GLY A 41 7.49 7.96 -5.19
C GLY A 41 6.06 8.23 -4.75
N ASP A 42 5.76 9.47 -4.34
CA ASP A 42 4.41 9.92 -3.96
C ASP A 42 3.37 9.69 -5.07
N SER A 43 3.76 9.86 -6.33
CA SER A 43 2.89 9.65 -7.49
C SER A 43 2.51 8.19 -7.68
N GLN A 44 3.41 7.25 -7.33
CA GLN A 44 3.11 5.82 -7.35
C GLN A 44 2.19 5.45 -6.19
N LEU A 45 2.43 6.00 -4.99
CA LEU A 45 1.53 5.82 -3.84
C LEU A 45 0.13 6.36 -4.13
N SER A 46 0.02 7.53 -4.76
CA SER A 46 -1.27 8.10 -5.20
C SER A 46 -1.99 7.18 -6.19
N LYS A 47 -1.28 6.54 -7.12
CA LYS A 47 -1.89 5.56 -8.04
C LYS A 47 -2.37 4.32 -7.29
N ILE A 48 -1.61 3.86 -6.30
CA ILE A 48 -1.98 2.73 -5.44
C ILE A 48 -3.25 3.05 -4.63
N GLU A 49 -3.29 4.20 -3.96
CA GLU A 49 -4.46 4.62 -3.17
C GLU A 49 -5.73 4.74 -4.00
N ARG A 50 -5.61 5.13 -5.28
CA ARG A 50 -6.72 5.21 -6.23
C ARG A 50 -7.06 3.87 -6.92
N GLY A 51 -6.40 2.79 -6.55
CA GLY A 51 -6.60 1.46 -7.18
C GLY A 51 -6.10 1.36 -8.62
N LEU A 52 -5.34 2.34 -9.12
CA LEU A 52 -4.78 2.35 -10.48
C LEU A 52 -3.57 1.42 -10.63
N CYS A 53 -2.96 1.02 -9.51
CA CYS A 53 -1.82 0.12 -9.49
C CYS A 53 -1.80 -0.71 -8.21
N THR A 54 -1.37 -1.97 -8.32
CA THR A 54 -1.17 -2.83 -7.15
C THR A 54 0.28 -2.72 -6.67
N PRO A 55 0.55 -2.53 -5.38
CA PRO A 55 1.90 -2.54 -4.86
C PRO A 55 2.57 -3.89 -5.12
N ARG A 56 3.89 -3.89 -5.27
CA ARG A 56 4.66 -5.15 -5.34
C ARG A 56 4.72 -5.79 -3.95
N PRO A 57 4.98 -7.11 -3.83
CA PRO A 57 5.09 -7.79 -2.54
C PRO A 57 6.14 -7.19 -1.59
N GLY A 58 7.19 -6.55 -2.12
CA GLY A 58 8.17 -5.81 -1.31
C GLY A 58 7.55 -4.55 -0.66
N LEU A 59 6.87 -3.73 -1.45
CA LEU A 59 6.19 -2.52 -0.97
C LEU A 59 5.07 -2.86 0.01
N LEU A 60 4.27 -3.91 -0.29
CA LEU A 60 3.20 -4.37 0.59
C LEU A 60 3.72 -4.68 2.01
N ARG A 61 4.84 -5.41 2.11
CA ARG A 61 5.47 -5.74 3.39
C ARG A 61 5.98 -4.50 4.13
N VAL A 62 6.48 -3.50 3.41
CA VAL A 62 6.93 -2.24 4.02
C VAL A 62 5.75 -1.42 4.52
N LEU A 63 4.68 -1.29 3.75
CA LEU A 63 3.46 -0.59 4.18
C LEU A 63 2.87 -1.25 5.44
N ALA A 64 2.79 -2.57 5.47
CA ALA A 64 2.34 -3.33 6.64
C ALA A 64 3.16 -3.00 7.90
N ARG A 65 4.50 -2.94 7.77
CA ARG A 65 5.40 -2.55 8.87
C ARG A 65 5.22 -1.10 9.31
N ILE A 66 5.06 -0.17 8.37
CA ILE A 66 4.89 1.27 8.67
C ILE A 66 3.62 1.51 9.49
N PHE A 67 2.53 0.83 9.13
CA PHE A 67 1.25 0.96 9.82
C PHE A 67 1.07 -0.02 10.97
N ASN A 68 2.09 -0.83 11.27
CA ASN A 68 2.07 -1.87 12.30
C ASN A 68 0.83 -2.79 12.20
N VAL A 69 0.54 -3.28 11.01
CA VAL A 69 -0.56 -4.21 10.72
C VAL A 69 -0.06 -5.42 9.93
N PRO A 70 -0.75 -6.57 9.97
CA PRO A 70 -0.44 -7.68 9.08
C PRO A 70 -0.69 -7.28 7.62
N THR A 71 0.02 -7.90 6.66
CA THR A 71 -0.16 -7.62 5.23
C THR A 71 -1.59 -7.88 4.76
N GLU A 72 -2.26 -8.84 5.39
CA GLU A 72 -3.66 -9.24 5.14
C GLU A 72 -4.63 -8.08 5.39
N ALA A 73 -4.35 -7.23 6.39
CA ALA A 73 -5.18 -6.06 6.71
C ALA A 73 -5.05 -4.91 5.70
N LEU A 74 -4.18 -5.05 4.69
CA LEU A 74 -4.05 -4.13 3.55
C LEU A 74 -4.59 -4.74 2.25
N LEU A 75 -5.13 -5.96 2.32
CA LEU A 75 -5.75 -6.61 1.18
C LEU A 75 -7.26 -6.45 1.28
N LEU A 76 -7.91 -6.38 0.12
CA LEU A 76 -9.35 -6.53 0.07
C LEU A 76 -9.68 -7.98 0.41
N SER A 77 -10.39 -8.18 1.52
CA SER A 77 -11.02 -9.47 1.78
C SER A 77 -12.01 -9.76 0.64
N ALA A 78 -12.05 -11.02 0.18
CA ALA A 78 -13.21 -11.46 -0.59
C ALA A 78 -14.42 -11.33 0.33
N THR A 79 -15.29 -10.36 0.05
CA THR A 79 -16.58 -10.32 0.72
C THR A 79 -17.29 -11.63 0.41
N SER A 80 -17.41 -12.52 1.40
CA SER A 80 -18.40 -13.58 1.36
C SER A 80 -19.74 -12.87 1.48
N ALA A 81 -20.39 -12.66 0.34
CA ALA A 81 -21.80 -12.28 0.32
C ALA A 81 -22.58 -13.41 1.01
N ALA A 82 -23.13 -13.13 2.18
CA ALA A 82 -24.15 -13.93 2.86
C ALA A 82 -25.53 -13.34 2.53
#